data_AF-A0A969PA57-F1
#
_entry.id   AF-A0A969PA57-F1
#
_cell.length_a   1.000
_cell.length_b   1.000
_cell.length_c   1.000
_cell.angle_alpha   90.00
_cell.angle_beta   90.00
_cell.angle_gamma   90.00
#
_symmetry.space_group_name_H-M   'P 1'
#
loop_
_entity.id
_entity.type
_entity.pdbx_description
1 polymer ?
#
loop_
_entity_poly.entity_id
_entity_poly.type
_entity_poly.pdbx_seq_one_letter_code
_entity_poly.pdbx_strand_id
1 'polypeptide(L)'
;MPFIRTIKRGKKTYRAIVKNFWDKRTKKHRQRMVKWLGRTGETVQQNDLVITMSCRSSEEKYLFGVLNRRRSLLLFGSGGVGKTFLAQRVCLLLTEAGKKVYYFPWTTPQGEFIKELCRVLEIETQKGNGTRITQSQLLKEIGTVLVQQDAVLIIDKAHSIPVQLRNYIEVWLEQTAVILLVGTLPPKKEMYLKFPRWELKPLDQVQSIKLVSASARHYRVKLSQQQLRELAVRGNGNPQFLIRSVIDWDVKGDDDPDQAEWIDLTPAVMVALCGIILLRFIGQGMSDKNLVVIGGMAAIALRVAFILLSRMNKKHTRIGQR
;
A
#
# COMPACT_ATOMS: atom_id res chain seq x y z
N MET A 1 26.21 17.81 -2.62
CA MET A 1 27.24 18.26 -1.66
C MET A 1 26.65 18.34 -0.27
N PRO A 2 27.24 17.74 0.78
CA PRO A 2 26.71 17.83 2.15
C PRO A 2 26.96 19.21 2.77
N PHE A 3 25.90 19.86 3.23
CA PHE A 3 25.95 21.16 3.92
C PHE A 3 26.38 20.96 5.39
N ILE A 4 27.48 21.60 5.80
CA ILE A 4 27.97 21.60 7.19
C ILE A 4 27.47 22.85 7.88
N ARG A 5 26.75 22.71 9.00
CA ARG A 5 26.29 23.86 9.81
C ARG A 5 26.93 23.83 11.20
N THR A 6 27.34 25.00 11.66
CA THR A 6 27.93 25.18 12.99
C THR A 6 26.83 25.48 14.01
N ILE A 7 26.73 24.69 15.07
CA ILE A 7 25.73 24.82 16.13
C ILE A 7 26.46 25.18 17.43
N LYS A 8 25.99 26.21 18.14
CA LYS A 8 26.47 26.58 19.48
C LYS A 8 25.59 25.93 20.55
N ARG A 9 26.19 25.24 21.51
CA ARG A 9 25.51 24.73 22.71
C ARG A 9 26.34 25.12 23.93
N GLY A 10 25.83 26.07 24.72
CA GLY A 10 26.62 26.73 25.76
C GLY A 10 27.78 27.53 25.17
N LYS A 11 28.96 27.51 25.82
CA LYS A 11 30.18 28.18 25.35
C LYS A 11 30.95 27.42 24.25
N LYS A 12 30.47 26.26 23.78
CA LYS A 12 31.16 25.42 22.78
C LYS A 12 30.42 25.40 21.44
N THR A 13 31.18 25.40 20.35
CA THR A 13 30.72 25.37 18.95
C THR A 13 31.03 24.01 18.33
N TYR A 14 30.04 23.40 17.68
CA TYR A 14 30.16 22.10 17.01
C TYR A 14 29.85 22.25 15.52
N ARG A 15 30.62 21.60 14.63
CA ARG A 15 30.30 21.47 13.21
C ARG A 15 29.66 20.10 12.99
N ALA A 16 28.38 20.08 12.60
CA ALA A 16 27.65 18.84 12.34
C ALA A 16 27.26 18.73 10.86
N ILE A 17 27.44 17.52 10.30
CA ILE A 17 26.95 17.16 8.97
C ILE A 17 25.45 16.86 9.11
N VAL A 18 24.61 17.73 8.56
CA VAL A 18 23.16 17.59 8.67
C VAL A 18 22.67 16.59 7.62
N LYS A 19 22.44 15.34 8.03
CA LYS A 19 22.06 14.23 7.12
C LYS A 19 20.65 14.31 6.52
N ASN A 20 19.86 15.34 6.80
CA ASN A 20 18.47 15.41 6.35
C ASN A 20 18.03 16.86 6.10
N PHE A 21 18.37 17.39 4.93
CA PHE A 21 17.71 18.58 4.39
C PHE A 21 16.40 18.15 3.71
N TRP A 22 15.41 17.80 4.52
CA TRP A 22 14.04 17.67 4.02
C TRP A 22 13.37 19.02 4.23
N ASP A 23 13.17 19.71 3.10
CA ASP A 23 12.46 20.98 3.03
C ASP A 23 11.14 20.90 3.84
N LYS A 24 10.90 21.90 4.68
CA LYS A 24 9.70 21.96 5.52
C LYS A 24 8.43 21.85 4.67
N ARG A 25 8.46 22.25 3.39
CA ARG A 25 7.36 22.07 2.44
C ARG A 25 7.13 20.59 2.07
N THR A 26 8.17 19.82 1.73
CA THR A 26 8.05 18.38 1.41
C THR A 26 7.71 17.53 2.63
N LYS A 27 8.17 17.92 3.82
CA LYS A 27 7.77 17.26 5.09
C LYS A 27 6.30 17.53 5.42
N LYS A 28 5.80 18.75 5.22
CA LYS A 28 4.37 19.08 5.36
C LYS A 28 3.51 18.38 4.31
N HIS A 29 4.00 18.24 3.07
CA HIS A 29 3.28 17.55 2.00
C HIS A 29 3.19 16.05 2.25
N ARG A 30 4.28 15.39 2.69
CA ARG A 30 4.25 13.98 3.12
C ARG A 30 3.44 13.78 4.40
N GLN A 31 3.51 14.68 5.39
CA GLN A 31 2.66 14.61 6.57
C GLN A 31 1.19 14.82 6.26
N ARG A 32 0.85 15.64 5.24
CA ARG A 32 -0.51 15.76 4.70
C ARG A 32 -0.93 14.49 3.96
N MET A 33 -0.04 13.88 3.17
CA MET A 33 -0.29 12.61 2.47
C MET A 33 -0.48 11.42 3.43
N VAL A 34 0.29 11.39 4.52
CA VAL A 34 0.18 10.37 5.58
C VAL A 34 -1.02 10.66 6.50
N LYS A 35 -1.38 11.94 6.74
CA LYS A 35 -2.66 12.31 7.37
C LYS A 35 -3.85 11.94 6.49
N TRP A 36 -3.74 12.04 5.17
CA TRP A 36 -4.77 11.67 4.21
C TRP A 36 -5.01 10.15 4.20
N LEU A 37 -3.97 9.34 4.41
CA LEU A 37 -4.08 7.87 4.54
C LEU A 37 -4.55 7.38 5.93
N GLY A 38 -4.74 8.27 6.91
CA GLY A 38 -4.87 7.89 8.32
C GLY A 38 -5.75 8.78 9.19
N ARG A 39 -6.67 9.57 8.64
CA ARG A 39 -7.66 10.32 9.45
C ARG A 39 -8.98 9.57 9.51
N THR A 40 -9.11 8.78 10.58
CA THR A 40 -10.38 8.45 11.24
C THR A 40 -10.84 9.65 12.06
N GLY A 41 -12.14 9.96 12.01
CA GLY A 41 -12.78 10.83 13.00
C GLY A 41 -13.48 12.11 12.50
N GLU A 42 -13.24 12.57 11.28
CA GLU A 42 -13.99 13.69 10.67
C GLU A 42 -15.01 13.13 9.67
N THR A 43 -16.26 13.57 9.76
CA THR A 43 -17.27 13.41 8.70
C THR A 43 -16.60 13.75 7.38
N VAL A 44 -16.58 12.79 6.45
CA VAL A 44 -15.95 12.93 5.14
C VAL A 44 -16.52 14.18 4.48
N GLN A 45 -15.84 15.32 4.59
CA GLN A 45 -16.22 16.53 3.88
C GLN A 45 -16.06 16.22 2.40
N GLN A 46 -17.11 16.50 1.63
CA GLN A 46 -17.26 16.22 0.19
C GLN A 46 -16.10 16.72 -0.70
N ASN A 47 -15.18 17.54 -0.19
CA ASN A 47 -14.17 18.25 -0.97
C ASN A 47 -12.80 17.55 -1.14
N ASP A 48 -12.53 16.42 -0.48
CA ASP A 48 -11.22 15.72 -0.56
C ASP A 48 -11.22 14.44 -1.45
N LEU A 49 -12.31 14.17 -2.18
CA LEU A 49 -12.46 13.03 -3.10
C LEU A 49 -11.85 13.32 -4.48
N VAL A 50 -10.53 13.31 -4.56
CA VAL A 50 -9.75 13.65 -5.77
C VAL A 50 -9.94 12.68 -6.97
N ILE A 51 -10.80 11.65 -6.89
CA ILE A 51 -11.27 10.96 -8.11
C ILE A 51 -12.78 10.69 -7.98
N THR A 52 -13.59 11.70 -8.28
CA THR A 52 -15.07 11.60 -8.41
C THR A 52 -15.51 10.71 -9.57
N MET A 53 -14.59 10.33 -10.47
CA MET A 53 -14.92 9.48 -11.60
C MET A 53 -14.89 8.00 -11.21
N SER A 54 -16.08 7.40 -11.07
CA SER A 54 -16.19 5.95 -10.93
C SER A 54 -15.70 5.26 -12.21
N CYS A 55 -14.64 4.48 -12.07
CA CYS A 55 -14.19 3.51 -13.07
C CYS A 55 -14.76 2.11 -12.80
N ARG A 56 -15.63 1.96 -11.78
CA ARG A 56 -16.10 0.68 -11.23
C ARG A 56 -17.62 0.68 -10.99
N SER A 57 -18.38 1.24 -11.93
CA SER A 57 -19.82 1.46 -11.75
C SER A 57 -20.62 0.15 -11.59
N SER A 58 -20.18 -0.94 -12.23
CA SER A 58 -20.77 -2.28 -12.06
C SER A 58 -20.60 -2.80 -10.63
N GLU A 59 -19.39 -2.67 -10.10
CA GLU A 59 -19.02 -3.09 -8.75
C GLU A 59 -19.72 -2.25 -7.67
N GLU A 60 -19.82 -0.94 -7.89
CA GLU A 60 -20.58 -0.04 -7.03
C GLU A 60 -22.06 -0.45 -6.97
N LYS A 61 -22.69 -0.68 -8.12
CA LYS A 61 -24.09 -1.14 -8.19
C LYS A 61 -24.30 -2.50 -7.52
N TYR A 62 -23.37 -3.43 -7.72
CA TYR A 62 -23.43 -4.75 -7.09
C TYR A 62 -23.38 -4.63 -5.56
N LEU A 63 -22.36 -3.95 -5.02
CA LEU A 63 -22.21 -3.78 -3.57
C LEU A 63 -23.39 -3.01 -2.96
N PHE A 64 -23.83 -1.93 -3.61
CA PHE A 64 -25.02 -1.20 -3.20
C PHE A 64 -26.24 -2.13 -3.13
N GLY A 65 -26.47 -2.93 -4.17
CA GLY A 65 -27.60 -3.88 -4.21
C GLY A 65 -27.53 -4.96 -3.13
N VAL A 66 -26.34 -5.50 -2.84
CA VAL A 66 -26.15 -6.50 -1.77
C VAL A 66 -26.47 -5.88 -0.40
N LEU A 67 -25.90 -4.71 -0.10
CA LEU A 67 -26.09 -4.05 1.19
C LEU A 67 -27.51 -3.51 1.37
N ASN A 68 -28.13 -2.98 0.31
CA ASN A 68 -29.51 -2.52 0.34
C ASN A 68 -30.50 -3.68 0.58
N ARG A 69 -30.16 -4.90 0.15
CA ARG A 69 -30.90 -6.14 0.48
C ARG A 69 -30.58 -6.69 1.87
N ARG A 70 -29.91 -5.90 2.72
CA ARG A 70 -29.52 -6.24 4.09
C ARG A 70 -28.65 -7.51 4.18
N ARG A 71 -27.76 -7.71 3.21
CA ARG A 71 -26.82 -8.83 3.21
C ARG A 71 -25.41 -8.36 3.53
N SER A 72 -24.78 -9.02 4.49
CA SER A 72 -23.38 -8.84 4.83
C SER A 72 -22.47 -9.47 3.79
N LEU A 73 -21.28 -8.90 3.56
CA LEU A 73 -20.35 -9.34 2.53
C LEU A 73 -18.89 -9.13 2.97
N LEU A 74 -18.00 -10.03 2.53
CA LEU A 74 -16.56 -9.85 2.62
C LEU A 74 -15.98 -9.49 1.25
N LEU A 75 -15.62 -8.21 1.08
CA LEU A 75 -14.87 -7.70 -0.05
C LEU A 75 -13.37 -7.93 0.15
N PHE A 76 -12.76 -8.71 -0.75
CA PHE A 76 -11.32 -8.96 -0.71
C PHE A 76 -10.68 -8.77 -2.08
N GLY A 77 -9.34 -8.71 -2.12
CA GLY A 77 -8.58 -8.53 -3.36
C GLY A 77 -7.14 -8.13 -3.08
N SER A 78 -6.32 -8.06 -4.13
CA SER A 78 -4.90 -7.72 -4.05
C SER A 78 -4.64 -6.29 -3.51
N GLY A 79 -3.41 -6.03 -3.07
CA GLY A 79 -2.99 -4.70 -2.63
C GLY A 79 -3.12 -3.67 -3.76
N GLY A 80 -3.62 -2.46 -3.44
CA GLY A 80 -3.72 -1.37 -4.42
C GLY A 80 -4.90 -1.45 -5.41
N VAL A 81 -5.66 -2.55 -5.44
CA VAL A 81 -6.75 -2.77 -6.40
C VAL A 81 -7.95 -1.80 -6.28
N GLY A 82 -7.98 -0.96 -5.24
CA GLY A 82 -9.02 0.07 -5.04
C GLY A 82 -10.15 -0.32 -4.09
N LYS A 83 -9.94 -1.30 -3.20
CA LYS A 83 -10.97 -1.75 -2.24
C LYS A 83 -11.46 -0.64 -1.31
N THR A 84 -10.53 0.09 -0.69
CA THR A 84 -10.83 1.23 0.20
C THR A 84 -11.61 2.31 -0.53
N PHE A 85 -11.21 2.64 -1.76
CA PHE A 85 -11.94 3.59 -2.61
C PHE A 85 -13.36 3.11 -2.89
N LEU A 86 -13.53 1.84 -3.28
CA LEU A 86 -14.84 1.26 -3.55
C LEU A 86 -15.75 1.26 -2.30
N ALA A 87 -15.19 0.93 -1.13
CA ALA A 87 -15.91 0.95 0.14
C ALA A 87 -16.42 2.37 0.49
N GLN A 88 -15.58 3.39 0.30
CA GLN A 88 -15.94 4.79 0.51
C GLN A 88 -17.01 5.26 -0.50
N ARG A 89 -16.90 4.86 -1.77
CA ARG A 89 -17.91 5.17 -2.80
C ARG A 89 -19.27 4.56 -2.47
N VAL A 90 -19.30 3.30 -2.04
CA VAL A 90 -20.54 2.63 -1.65
C VAL A 90 -21.13 3.24 -0.38
N CYS A 91 -20.29 3.64 0.57
CA CYS A 91 -20.73 4.40 1.75
C CYS A 91 -21.45 5.68 1.32
N LEU A 92 -20.86 6.46 0.42
CA LEU A 92 -21.48 7.69 -0.11
C LEU A 92 -22.83 7.40 -0.78
N LEU A 93 -22.88 6.41 -1.67
CA LEU A 93 -24.12 6.04 -2.39
C LEU A 93 -25.25 5.60 -1.44
N LEU A 94 -24.93 4.85 -0.39
CA LEU A 94 -25.92 4.44 0.60
C LEU A 94 -26.40 5.63 1.45
N THR A 95 -25.48 6.53 1.84
CA THR A 95 -25.84 7.76 2.56
C THR A 95 -26.72 8.67 1.70
N GLU A 96 -26.41 8.83 0.41
CA GLU A 96 -27.24 9.59 -0.55
C GLU A 96 -28.62 8.94 -0.74
N ALA A 97 -28.72 7.62 -0.61
CA ALA A 97 -29.99 6.89 -0.60
C ALA A 97 -30.73 6.95 0.76
N GLY A 98 -30.27 7.76 1.71
CA GLY A 98 -30.91 7.95 3.01
C GLY A 98 -30.68 6.81 4.02
N LYS A 99 -29.73 5.89 3.76
CA LYS A 99 -29.38 4.82 4.70
C LYS A 99 -28.41 5.33 5.77
N LYS A 100 -28.57 4.84 6.99
CA LYS A 100 -27.58 5.04 8.05
C LYS A 100 -26.38 4.13 7.78
N VAL A 101 -25.23 4.72 7.48
CA VAL A 101 -24.01 3.99 7.17
C VAL A 101 -22.85 4.52 7.98
N TYR A 102 -22.08 3.60 8.55
CA TYR A 102 -20.90 3.93 9.33
C TYR A 102 -19.67 3.27 8.72
N TYR A 103 -18.72 4.08 8.29
CA TYR A 103 -17.46 3.63 7.71
C TYR A 103 -16.32 3.82 8.70
N PHE A 104 -15.61 2.73 9.01
CA PHE A 104 -14.44 2.75 9.88
C PHE A 104 -13.31 1.92 9.27
N PRO A 105 -12.15 2.51 8.97
CA PRO A 105 -10.95 1.71 8.79
C PRO A 105 -10.51 1.18 10.15
N TRP A 106 -10.13 -0.09 10.20
CA TRP A 106 -9.58 -0.67 11.41
C TRP A 106 -8.34 0.10 11.88
N THR A 107 -8.36 0.50 13.15
CA THR A 107 -7.28 1.19 13.85
C THR A 107 -6.84 0.37 15.06
N THR A 108 -5.57 0.51 15.42
CA THR A 108 -5.01 -0.02 16.67
C THR A 108 -4.67 1.15 17.58
N PRO A 109 -5.03 1.10 18.88
CA PRO A 109 -5.57 -0.05 19.62
C PRO A 109 -7.11 -0.24 19.52
N GLN A 110 -7.60 -1.45 19.80
CA GLN A 110 -9.04 -1.82 19.75
C GLN A 110 -9.96 -0.87 20.54
N GLY A 111 -9.48 -0.34 21.66
CA GLY A 111 -10.25 0.59 22.48
C GLY A 111 -10.60 1.90 21.77
N GLU A 112 -9.77 2.37 20.83
CA GLU A 112 -10.07 3.58 20.04
C GLU A 112 -11.19 3.31 19.05
N PHE A 113 -11.14 2.19 18.35
CA PHE A 113 -12.20 1.76 17.43
C PHE A 113 -13.56 1.65 18.14
N ILE A 114 -13.60 1.03 19.33
CA ILE A 114 -14.84 0.89 20.12
C ILE A 114 -15.36 2.26 20.54
N LYS A 115 -14.50 3.16 21.04
CA LYS A 115 -14.90 4.51 21.43
C LYS A 115 -15.45 5.31 20.27
N GLU A 116 -14.84 5.20 19.09
CA GLU A 116 -15.29 5.90 17.90
C GLU A 116 -16.67 5.38 17.44
N LEU A 117 -16.88 4.06 17.48
CA LEU A 117 -18.18 3.45 17.23
C LEU A 117 -19.24 3.91 18.23
N CYS A 118 -18.95 3.84 19.53
CA CYS A 118 -19.89 4.30 20.56
C CYS A 118 -20.27 5.76 20.38
N ARG A 119 -19.29 6.63 20.06
CA ARG A 119 -19.55 8.05 19.80
C ARG A 119 -20.53 8.26 18.63
N VAL A 120 -20.35 7.52 17.54
CA VAL A 120 -21.12 7.69 16.31
C VAL A 120 -22.50 7.01 16.41
N LEU A 121 -22.60 5.94 17.19
CA LEU A 121 -23.85 5.24 17.49
C LEU A 121 -24.62 5.86 18.67
N GLU A 122 -24.09 6.94 19.26
CA GLU A 122 -24.66 7.63 20.42
C GLU A 122 -24.83 6.71 21.65
N ILE A 123 -23.89 5.78 21.84
CA ILE A 123 -23.85 4.86 22.98
C ILE A 123 -23.09 5.51 24.13
N GLU A 124 -23.74 5.59 25.29
CA GLU A 124 -23.13 6.10 26.50
C GLU A 124 -21.96 5.20 26.94
N THR A 125 -20.82 5.81 27.28
CA THR A 125 -19.63 5.07 27.73
C THR A 125 -19.49 5.00 29.25
N GLN A 126 -20.41 5.66 29.96
CA GLN A 126 -20.50 5.71 31.41
C GLN A 126 -21.94 5.41 31.81
N LYS A 127 -22.11 4.73 32.93
CA LYS A 127 -23.43 4.55 33.55
C LYS A 127 -23.86 5.85 34.22
N GLY A 128 -25.16 6.01 34.50
CA GLY A 128 -25.71 7.19 35.19
C GLY A 128 -25.09 7.54 36.56
N ASN A 129 -24.31 6.64 37.16
CA ASN A 129 -23.54 6.85 38.39
C ASN A 129 -22.07 7.26 38.14
N GLY A 130 -21.68 7.54 36.90
CA GLY A 130 -20.30 7.89 36.51
C GLY A 130 -19.32 6.71 36.39
N THR A 131 -19.76 5.46 36.61
CA THR A 131 -18.89 4.29 36.41
C THR A 131 -18.71 3.97 34.93
N ARG A 132 -17.47 3.69 34.51
CA ARG A 132 -17.14 3.35 33.11
C ARG A 132 -17.73 1.99 32.74
N ILE A 133 -18.36 1.91 31.58
CA ILE A 133 -18.84 0.65 31.01
C ILE A 133 -17.66 -0.15 30.48
N THR A 134 -17.68 -1.47 30.68
CA THR A 134 -16.61 -2.36 30.20
C THR A 134 -16.65 -2.49 28.67
N GLN A 135 -15.50 -2.72 28.04
CA GLN A 135 -15.43 -2.90 26.58
C GLN A 135 -16.34 -4.03 26.08
N SER A 136 -16.44 -5.13 26.83
CA SER A 136 -17.33 -6.26 26.50
C SER A 136 -18.81 -5.86 26.52
N GLN A 137 -19.23 -4.99 27.45
CA GLN A 137 -20.60 -4.48 27.48
C GLN A 137 -20.86 -3.55 26.30
N LEU A 138 -19.94 -2.63 26.02
CA LEU A 138 -20.04 -1.72 24.86
C LEU A 138 -20.14 -2.49 23.54
N LEU A 139 -19.36 -3.56 23.36
CA LEU A 139 -19.40 -4.39 22.15
C LEU A 139 -20.76 -5.11 21.98
N LYS A 140 -21.40 -5.55 23.06
CA LYS A 140 -22.75 -6.15 23.00
C LYS A 140 -23.80 -5.10 22.64
N GLU A 141 -23.68 -3.91 23.21
CA GLU A 141 -24.57 -2.79 22.97
C GLU A 141 -24.47 -2.28 21.53
N ILE A 142 -23.25 -2.15 20.99
CA ILE A 142 -22.98 -1.80 19.59
C ILE A 142 -23.77 -2.71 18.64
N GLY A 143 -23.72 -4.02 18.83
CA GLY A 143 -24.46 -4.98 18.00
C GLY A 143 -25.97 -4.73 18.01
N THR A 144 -26.51 -4.51 19.20
CA THR A 144 -27.94 -4.25 19.41
C THR A 144 -28.37 -2.95 18.72
N VAL A 145 -27.59 -1.88 18.89
CA VAL A 145 -27.88 -0.56 18.32
C VAL A 145 -27.76 -0.56 16.80
N LEU A 146 -26.78 -1.27 16.22
CA LEU A 146 -26.65 -1.42 14.77
C LEU A 146 -27.91 -2.03 14.14
N VAL A 147 -28.50 -3.02 14.80
CA VAL A 147 -29.74 -3.68 14.35
C VAL A 147 -30.94 -2.75 14.53
N GLN A 148 -31.07 -2.10 15.68
CA GLN A 148 -32.16 -1.17 15.98
C GLN A 148 -32.20 0.03 15.02
N GLN A 149 -31.03 0.56 14.67
CA GLN A 149 -30.93 1.71 13.77
C GLN A 149 -31.04 1.35 12.28
N ASP A 150 -31.18 0.06 11.93
CA ASP A 150 -31.10 -0.43 10.54
C ASP A 150 -29.84 0.10 9.83
N ALA A 151 -28.70 0.08 10.54
CA ALA A 151 -27.46 0.68 10.07
C ALA A 151 -26.58 -0.33 9.32
N VAL A 152 -25.86 0.15 8.31
CA VAL A 152 -24.82 -0.61 7.61
C VAL A 152 -23.45 -0.25 8.19
N LEU A 153 -22.73 -1.24 8.70
CA LEU A 153 -21.37 -1.06 9.20
C LEU A 153 -20.34 -1.50 8.15
N ILE A 154 -19.45 -0.61 7.75
CA ILE A 154 -18.34 -0.89 6.83
C ILE A 154 -17.03 -0.85 7.61
N ILE A 155 -16.32 -1.98 7.66
CA ILE A 155 -15.02 -2.09 8.33
C ILE A 155 -13.92 -2.33 7.29
N ASP A 156 -13.04 -1.34 7.09
CA ASP A 156 -11.87 -1.49 6.23
C ASP A 156 -10.67 -2.07 6.98
N LYS A 157 -9.72 -2.66 6.23
CA LYS A 157 -8.56 -3.40 6.75
C LYS A 157 -8.94 -4.56 7.69
N ALA A 158 -10.02 -5.27 7.37
CA ALA A 158 -10.57 -6.35 8.17
C ALA A 158 -9.55 -7.45 8.52
N HIS A 159 -8.61 -7.75 7.62
CA HIS A 159 -7.50 -8.69 7.84
C HIS A 159 -6.69 -8.47 9.13
N SER A 160 -6.66 -7.24 9.66
CA SER A 160 -5.93 -6.86 10.86
C SER A 160 -6.77 -6.86 12.15
N ILE A 161 -8.07 -7.20 12.08
CA ILE A 161 -8.96 -7.22 13.25
C ILE A 161 -8.50 -8.29 14.24
N PRO A 162 -8.39 -8.01 15.55
CA PRO A 162 -7.99 -8.95 16.58
C PRO A 162 -9.10 -9.96 16.88
N VAL A 163 -8.72 -11.16 17.32
CA VAL A 163 -9.64 -12.30 17.54
C VAL A 163 -10.83 -11.94 18.43
N GLN A 164 -10.61 -11.19 19.51
CA GLN A 164 -11.71 -10.80 20.41
C GLN A 164 -12.81 -10.03 19.67
N LEU A 165 -12.45 -9.05 18.85
CA LEU A 165 -13.43 -8.28 18.08
C LEU A 165 -14.08 -9.13 16.98
N ARG A 166 -13.34 -10.09 16.38
CA ARG A 166 -13.93 -11.02 15.41
C ARG A 166 -15.11 -11.80 15.98
N ASN A 167 -14.98 -12.28 17.22
CA ASN A 167 -16.03 -13.00 17.91
C ASN A 167 -17.29 -12.13 18.12
N TYR A 168 -17.11 -10.83 18.40
CA TYR A 168 -18.26 -9.91 18.52
C TYR A 168 -18.88 -9.56 17.17
N ILE A 169 -18.10 -9.36 16.10
CA ILE A 169 -18.61 -9.16 14.74
C ILE A 169 -19.46 -10.36 14.31
N GLU A 170 -19.02 -11.57 14.66
CA GLU A 170 -19.77 -12.80 14.42
C GLU A 170 -21.12 -12.82 15.17
N VAL A 171 -21.16 -12.41 16.44
CA VAL A 171 -22.40 -12.23 17.19
C VAL A 171 -23.29 -11.15 16.55
N TRP A 172 -22.73 -10.03 16.11
CA TRP A 172 -23.51 -8.97 15.44
C TRP A 172 -24.14 -9.47 14.14
N LEU A 173 -23.41 -10.30 13.38
CA LEU A 173 -23.92 -10.92 12.17
C LEU A 173 -25.09 -11.87 12.48
N GLU A 174 -25.00 -12.66 13.53
CA GLU A 174 -26.08 -13.54 14.01
C GLU A 174 -27.31 -12.74 14.48
N GLN A 175 -27.10 -11.55 15.03
CA GLN A 175 -28.15 -10.59 15.37
C GLN A 175 -28.75 -9.87 14.14
N THR A 176 -28.36 -10.25 12.92
CA THR A 176 -28.80 -9.66 11.64
C THR A 176 -28.25 -8.27 11.32
N ALA A 177 -27.16 -7.85 11.98
CA ALA A 177 -26.47 -6.62 11.60
C ALA A 177 -25.88 -6.73 10.18
N VAL A 178 -26.00 -5.65 9.40
CA VAL A 178 -25.49 -5.59 8.03
C VAL A 178 -24.06 -5.06 8.04
N ILE A 179 -23.11 -5.92 7.68
CA ILE A 179 -21.68 -5.64 7.80
C ILE A 179 -20.97 -5.87 6.47
N LEU A 180 -20.26 -4.86 5.97
CA LEU A 180 -19.30 -4.99 4.87
C LEU A 180 -17.88 -5.04 5.45
N LEU A 181 -17.24 -6.19 5.33
CA LEU A 181 -15.81 -6.33 5.66
C LEU A 181 -14.97 -6.10 4.42
N VAL A 182 -13.92 -5.27 4.52
CA VAL A 182 -13.02 -4.97 3.42
C VAL A 182 -11.60 -5.33 3.83
N GLY A 183 -10.93 -6.24 3.11
CA GLY A 183 -9.64 -6.77 3.54
C GLY A 183 -8.70 -7.17 2.40
N THR A 184 -7.40 -7.14 2.67
CA THR A 184 -6.38 -7.72 1.78
C THR A 184 -6.06 -9.11 2.30
N LEU A 185 -6.43 -10.15 1.53
CA LEU A 185 -6.20 -11.56 1.88
C LEU A 185 -6.66 -11.94 3.30
N PRO A 186 -7.96 -11.80 3.63
CA PRO A 186 -8.48 -12.20 4.92
C PRO A 186 -8.26 -13.71 5.16
N PRO A 187 -7.90 -14.12 6.40
CA PRO A 187 -7.74 -15.52 6.76
C PRO A 187 -8.96 -16.38 6.38
N LYS A 188 -8.73 -17.59 5.87
CA LYS A 188 -9.81 -18.55 5.54
C LYS A 188 -10.29 -19.33 6.78
N LYS A 189 -10.60 -18.64 7.86
CA LYS A 189 -11.01 -19.25 9.14
C LYS A 189 -11.92 -18.33 9.94
N GLU A 190 -12.55 -18.85 10.99
CA GLU A 190 -13.31 -18.06 11.98
C GLU A 190 -14.45 -17.26 11.31
N MET A 191 -14.72 -16.04 11.80
CA MET A 191 -15.79 -15.16 11.31
C MET A 191 -15.83 -15.00 9.79
N TYR A 192 -14.68 -15.03 9.10
CA TYR A 192 -14.60 -14.76 7.66
C TYR A 192 -15.33 -15.81 6.82
N LEU A 193 -15.56 -17.01 7.34
CA LEU A 193 -16.33 -18.06 6.67
C LEU A 193 -17.84 -17.79 6.67
N LYS A 194 -18.34 -17.00 7.62
CA LYS A 194 -19.77 -16.64 7.73
C LYS A 194 -20.18 -15.55 6.73
N PHE A 195 -19.21 -14.90 6.09
CA PHE A 195 -19.48 -13.88 5.08
C PHE A 195 -19.40 -14.48 3.67
N PRO A 196 -20.40 -14.24 2.80
CA PRO A 196 -20.24 -14.45 1.38
C PRO A 196 -19.05 -13.63 0.87
N ARG A 197 -18.19 -14.27 0.06
CA ARG A 197 -16.93 -13.68 -0.37
C ARG A 197 -17.06 -13.11 -1.77
N TRP A 198 -16.56 -11.91 -1.97
CA TRP A 198 -16.52 -11.29 -3.29
C TRP A 198 -15.16 -10.67 -3.56
N GLU A 199 -14.52 -11.12 -4.64
CA GLU A 199 -13.19 -10.68 -5.04
C GLU A 199 -13.26 -9.46 -5.95
N LEU A 200 -12.60 -8.38 -5.55
CA LEU A 200 -12.40 -7.21 -6.40
C LEU A 200 -11.27 -7.48 -7.38
N LYS A 201 -11.64 -7.68 -8.65
CA LYS A 201 -10.70 -7.88 -9.74
C LYS A 201 -9.98 -6.57 -10.11
N PRO A 202 -8.77 -6.66 -10.70
CA PRO A 202 -8.14 -5.54 -11.39
C PRO A 202 -9.07 -4.91 -12.42
N LEU A 203 -8.84 -3.63 -12.72
CA LEU A 203 -9.57 -2.92 -13.77
C LEU A 203 -9.31 -3.55 -15.13
N ASP A 204 -10.32 -3.53 -16.00
CA ASP A 204 -10.15 -3.87 -17.40
C ASP A 204 -9.31 -2.81 -18.14
N GLN A 205 -8.96 -3.07 -19.40
CA GLN A 205 -8.14 -2.16 -20.18
C GLN A 205 -8.83 -0.80 -20.44
N VAL A 206 -10.15 -0.80 -20.67
CA VAL A 206 -10.93 0.42 -20.95
C VAL A 206 -11.00 1.31 -19.70
N GLN A 207 -11.33 0.72 -18.56
CA GLN A 207 -11.31 1.32 -17.23
C GLN A 207 -9.92 1.82 -16.85
N SER A 208 -8.87 1.06 -17.18
CA SER A 208 -7.47 1.45 -16.93
C SER A 208 -7.08 2.69 -17.73
N ILE A 209 -7.39 2.72 -19.04
CA ILE A 209 -7.16 3.91 -19.88
C ILE A 209 -7.96 5.11 -19.35
N LYS A 210 -9.21 4.89 -18.96
CA LYS A 210 -10.08 5.93 -18.39
C LYS A 210 -9.46 6.51 -17.11
N LEU A 211 -8.97 5.65 -16.21
CA LEU A 211 -8.32 6.06 -14.97
C LEU A 211 -7.03 6.82 -15.24
N VAL A 212 -6.14 6.29 -16.09
CA VAL A 212 -4.88 6.95 -16.46
C VAL A 212 -5.15 8.31 -17.09
N SER A 213 -6.13 8.42 -18.00
CA SER A 213 -6.52 9.69 -18.60
C SER A 213 -7.03 10.69 -17.57
N ALA A 214 -7.87 10.26 -16.63
CA ALA A 214 -8.35 11.11 -15.54
C ALA A 214 -7.21 11.55 -14.60
N SER A 215 -6.29 10.64 -14.25
CA SER A 215 -5.12 10.95 -13.44
C SER A 215 -4.19 11.93 -14.17
N ALA A 216 -3.95 11.75 -15.46
CA ALA A 216 -3.13 12.66 -16.26
C ALA A 216 -3.71 14.08 -16.29
N ARG A 217 -5.04 14.21 -16.48
CA ARG A 217 -5.74 15.50 -16.37
C ARG A 217 -5.60 16.11 -14.98
N HIS A 218 -5.74 15.30 -13.93
CA HIS A 218 -5.64 15.76 -12.55
C HIS A 218 -4.24 16.31 -12.22
N TYR A 219 -3.19 15.59 -12.61
CA TYR A 219 -1.79 16.00 -12.43
C TYR A 219 -1.30 16.96 -13.51
N ARG A 220 -2.15 17.36 -14.47
CA ARG A 220 -1.83 18.25 -15.60
C ARG A 220 -0.69 17.73 -16.50
N VAL A 221 -0.56 16.40 -16.58
CA VAL A 221 0.40 15.72 -17.46
C VAL A 221 -0.20 15.61 -18.86
N LYS A 222 0.53 16.09 -19.86
CA LYS A 222 0.14 15.92 -21.27
C LYS A 222 0.62 14.56 -21.75
N LEU A 223 -0.31 13.68 -22.10
CA LEU A 223 -0.02 12.36 -22.64
C LEU A 223 -0.73 12.19 -23.98
N SER A 224 -0.01 11.65 -24.96
CA SER A 224 -0.60 11.17 -26.20
C SER A 224 -1.46 9.92 -25.97
N GLN A 225 -2.33 9.59 -26.93
CA GLN A 225 -3.15 8.37 -26.85
C GLN A 225 -2.32 7.09 -26.77
N GLN A 226 -1.15 7.06 -27.42
CA GLN A 226 -0.23 5.93 -27.36
C GLN A 226 0.39 5.78 -25.96
N GLN A 227 0.87 6.88 -25.37
CA GLN A 227 1.42 6.90 -24.01
C GLN A 227 0.37 6.51 -22.95
N LEU A 228 -0.88 6.94 -23.12
CA LEU A 228 -1.99 6.52 -22.25
C LEU A 228 -2.19 5.00 -22.26
N ARG A 229 -2.16 4.38 -23.44
CA ARG A 229 -2.30 2.92 -23.58
C ARG A 229 -1.10 2.19 -22.98
N GLU A 230 0.11 2.68 -23.22
CA GLU A 230 1.34 2.10 -22.67
C GLU A 230 1.33 2.11 -21.12
N LEU A 231 1.02 3.26 -20.52
CA LEU A 231 0.91 3.39 -19.07
C LEU A 231 -0.22 2.54 -18.49
N ALA A 232 -1.33 2.38 -19.23
CA ALA A 232 -2.43 1.51 -18.83
C ALA A 232 -2.03 0.02 -18.82
N VAL A 233 -1.27 -0.43 -19.83
CA VAL A 233 -0.74 -1.81 -19.88
C VAL A 233 0.26 -2.05 -18.75
N ARG A 234 1.15 -1.09 -18.48
CA ARG A 234 2.17 -1.18 -17.44
C ARG A 234 1.59 -1.37 -16.03
N GLY A 235 0.44 -0.75 -15.75
CA GLY A 235 -0.24 -0.87 -14.45
C GLY A 235 -1.00 -2.19 -14.25
N ASN A 236 -1.17 -3.00 -15.31
CA ASN A 236 -1.87 -4.30 -15.28
C ASN A 236 -3.21 -4.26 -14.53
N GLY A 237 -4.02 -3.22 -14.77
CA GLY A 237 -5.32 -3.05 -14.13
C GLY A 237 -5.30 -2.67 -12.64
N ASN A 238 -4.14 -2.54 -12.00
CA ASN A 238 -4.06 -2.13 -10.60
C ASN A 238 -4.11 -0.59 -10.48
N PRO A 239 -5.18 0.01 -9.92
CA PRO A 239 -5.33 1.46 -9.82
C PRO A 239 -4.16 2.17 -9.16
N GLN A 240 -3.57 1.59 -8.11
CA GLN A 240 -2.44 2.21 -7.42
C GLN A 240 -1.21 2.30 -8.33
N PHE A 241 -0.95 1.28 -9.15
CA PHE A 241 0.16 1.30 -10.10
C PHE A 241 -0.12 2.18 -11.32
N LEU A 242 -1.37 2.24 -11.78
CA LEU A 242 -1.81 3.12 -12.87
C LEU A 242 -1.67 4.60 -12.49
N ILE A 243 -2.12 5.00 -11.30
CA ILE A 243 -1.98 6.37 -10.81
C ILE A 243 -0.50 6.69 -10.61
N ARG A 244 0.26 5.75 -10.02
CA ARG A 244 1.69 5.92 -9.82
C ARG A 244 2.47 6.06 -11.13
N SER A 245 2.12 5.32 -12.18
CA SER A 245 2.83 5.41 -13.46
C SER A 245 2.69 6.79 -14.11
N VAL A 246 1.54 7.45 -13.94
CA VAL A 246 1.33 8.85 -14.37
C VAL A 246 2.19 9.82 -13.55
N ILE A 247 2.25 9.64 -12.23
CA ILE A 247 3.08 10.48 -11.36
C ILE A 247 4.57 10.28 -11.65
N ASP A 248 4.99 9.03 -11.83
CA ASP A 248 6.37 8.70 -12.17
C ASP A 248 6.76 9.28 -13.55
N TRP A 249 5.81 9.36 -14.49
CA TRP A 249 6.00 10.04 -15.79
C TRP A 249 6.17 11.56 -15.63
N ASP A 250 5.33 12.20 -14.82
CA ASP A 250 5.43 13.64 -14.51
C ASP A 250 6.79 14.01 -13.89
N VAL A 251 7.27 13.17 -12.97
CA VAL A 251 8.54 13.40 -12.26
C VAL A 251 9.76 13.16 -13.16
N LYS A 252 9.68 12.22 -14.10
CA LYS A 252 10.81 11.92 -15.00
C LYS A 252 11.06 13.03 -16.01
N GLY A 253 10.04 13.79 -16.40
CA GLY A 253 10.16 14.74 -17.51
C GLY A 253 10.48 14.02 -18.83
N ASP A 254 10.57 14.78 -19.93
CA ASP A 254 10.93 14.27 -21.27
C ASP A 254 12.41 13.83 -21.37
N ASP A 255 13.18 14.09 -20.32
CA ASP A 255 14.53 13.57 -20.19
C ASP A 255 14.43 12.11 -19.75
N ASP A 256 14.77 11.19 -20.64
CA ASP A 256 15.12 9.81 -20.29
C ASP A 256 16.57 9.81 -19.78
N PRO A 257 16.88 9.92 -18.47
CA PRO A 257 18.25 10.00 -17.99
C PRO A 257 18.71 8.64 -17.47
N ASP A 258 17.99 7.56 -17.79
CA ASP A 258 18.12 6.27 -17.12
C ASP A 258 18.13 5.08 -18.10
N GLN A 259 18.47 5.31 -19.37
CA GLN A 259 19.26 4.31 -20.10
C GLN A 259 20.72 4.41 -19.64
N ALA A 260 20.96 4.22 -18.34
CA ALA A 260 22.18 3.54 -17.95
C ALA A 260 22.01 2.12 -18.49
N GLU A 261 22.33 1.93 -19.77
CA GLU A 261 22.44 0.64 -20.40
C GLU A 261 23.42 -0.15 -19.51
N TRP A 262 22.87 -1.05 -18.70
CA TRP A 262 23.67 -1.89 -17.83
C TRP A 262 24.44 -2.80 -18.77
N ILE A 263 25.66 -2.39 -19.11
CA ILE A 263 26.59 -3.25 -19.84
C ILE A 263 26.84 -4.43 -18.90
N ASP A 264 26.19 -5.56 -19.20
CA ASP A 264 26.36 -6.79 -18.44
C ASP A 264 27.78 -7.29 -18.69
N LEU A 265 28.69 -6.98 -17.76
CA LEU A 265 30.09 -7.39 -17.82
C LEU A 265 30.28 -8.89 -17.51
N THR A 266 29.22 -9.59 -17.11
CA THR A 266 29.28 -11.00 -16.69
C THR A 266 29.89 -11.91 -17.77
N PRO A 267 29.54 -11.80 -19.07
CA PRO A 267 30.13 -12.62 -20.12
C PRO A 267 31.64 -12.40 -20.27
N ALA A 268 32.11 -11.14 -20.20
CA ALA A 268 33.53 -10.82 -20.32
C ALA A 268 34.37 -11.40 -19.17
N VAL A 269 33.82 -11.36 -17.94
CA VAL A 269 34.48 -11.94 -16.76
C VAL A 269 34.52 -13.47 -16.83
N MET A 270 33.47 -14.11 -17.34
CA MET A 270 33.47 -15.57 -17.55
C MET A 270 34.55 -16.00 -18.54
N VAL A 271 34.70 -15.29 -19.65
CA VAL A 271 35.77 -15.56 -20.64
C VAL A 271 37.17 -15.40 -20.02
N ALA A 272 37.40 -14.35 -19.24
CA ALA A 272 38.67 -14.14 -18.56
C ALA A 272 38.99 -15.25 -17.54
N LEU A 273 38.00 -15.70 -16.76
CA LEU A 273 38.17 -16.80 -15.81
C LEU A 273 38.48 -18.13 -16.53
N CYS A 274 37.78 -18.43 -17.62
CA CYS A 274 38.07 -19.61 -18.44
C CYS A 274 39.49 -19.58 -19.01
N GLY A 275 39.97 -18.43 -19.49
CA GLY A 275 41.35 -18.26 -19.98
C GLY A 275 42.40 -18.53 -18.90
N ILE A 276 42.19 -18.04 -17.68
CA ILE A 276 43.10 -18.28 -16.55
C ILE A 276 43.12 -19.76 -16.14
N ILE A 277 41.96 -20.44 -16.19
CA ILE A 277 41.88 -21.88 -15.92
C ILE A 277 42.65 -22.68 -16.99
N LEU A 278 42.55 -22.30 -18.26
CA LEU A 278 43.32 -22.94 -19.34
C LEU A 278 44.84 -22.75 -19.16
N LEU A 279 45.29 -21.54 -18.81
CA LEU A 279 46.71 -21.28 -18.50
C LEU A 279 47.23 -22.16 -17.35
N ARG A 280 46.39 -22.39 -16.33
CA ARG A 280 46.72 -23.31 -15.23
C ARG A 280 46.89 -24.75 -15.71
N PHE A 281 46.00 -25.24 -16.59
CA PHE A 281 46.12 -26.60 -17.15
C PHE A 281 47.34 -26.75 -18.07
N ILE A 282 47.66 -25.72 -18.85
CA ILE A 282 48.89 -25.70 -19.68
C ILE A 282 50.13 -25.76 -18.79
N GLY A 283 50.19 -24.94 -17.73
CA GLY A 283 51.29 -24.98 -16.76
C GLY A 283 51.44 -26.35 -16.09
N GLN A 284 50.33 -27.01 -15.79
CA GLN A 284 50.34 -28.37 -15.23
C GLN A 284 50.86 -29.39 -16.26
N GLY A 285 50.53 -29.23 -17.54
CA GLY A 285 51.05 -30.06 -18.63
C GLY A 285 52.55 -29.87 -18.89
N MET A 286 53.08 -28.66 -18.67
CA MET A 286 54.51 -28.35 -18.83
C MET A 286 55.36 -28.65 -17.59
N SER A 287 54.78 -29.20 -16.52
CA SER A 287 55.41 -29.41 -15.20
C SER A 287 56.01 -28.14 -14.57
N ASP A 288 55.64 -26.96 -15.05
CA ASP A 288 56.10 -25.69 -14.51
C ASP A 288 55.19 -25.26 -13.33
N LYS A 289 55.71 -25.48 -12.12
CA LYS A 289 55.03 -25.16 -10.87
C LYS A 289 54.74 -23.66 -10.74
N ASN A 290 55.57 -22.79 -11.34
CA ASN A 290 55.40 -21.35 -11.23
C ASN A 290 54.17 -20.87 -12.02
N LEU A 291 53.98 -21.37 -13.24
CA LEU A 291 52.81 -21.01 -14.06
C LEU A 291 51.49 -21.47 -13.43
N VAL A 292 51.48 -22.65 -12.81
CA VAL A 292 50.30 -23.19 -12.12
C VAL A 292 49.92 -22.32 -10.92
N VAL A 293 50.91 -21.88 -10.14
CA VAL A 293 50.68 -21.03 -8.96
C VAL A 293 50.22 -19.63 -9.38
N ILE A 294 50.85 -19.02 -10.39
CA ILE A 294 50.47 -17.70 -10.91
C ILE A 294 49.05 -17.71 -11.47
N GLY A 295 48.68 -18.72 -12.28
CA GLY A 295 47.32 -18.89 -12.80
C GLY A 295 46.29 -19.08 -11.68
N GLY A 296 46.62 -19.87 -10.66
CA GLY A 296 45.78 -20.06 -9.48
C GLY A 296 45.53 -18.76 -8.69
N MET A 297 46.57 -17.96 -8.47
CA MET A 297 46.46 -16.68 -7.77
C MET A 297 45.67 -15.65 -8.58
N ALA A 298 45.89 -15.58 -9.90
CA ALA A 298 45.17 -14.67 -10.79
C ALA A 298 43.65 -14.96 -10.82
N ALA A 299 43.25 -16.23 -10.84
CA ALA A 299 41.84 -16.62 -10.81
C ALA A 299 41.14 -16.18 -9.51
N ILE A 300 41.82 -16.34 -8.37
CA ILE A 300 41.29 -15.93 -7.06
C ILE A 300 41.17 -14.40 -6.99
N ALA A 301 42.19 -13.68 -7.42
CA ALA A 301 42.19 -12.21 -7.43
C ALA A 301 41.06 -11.65 -8.31
N LEU A 302 40.88 -12.19 -9.53
CA LEU A 302 39.82 -11.78 -10.45
C LEU A 302 38.43 -12.06 -9.87
N ARG A 303 38.23 -13.22 -9.22
CA ARG A 303 36.97 -13.59 -8.57
C ARG A 303 36.64 -12.68 -7.39
N VAL A 304 37.63 -12.34 -6.56
CA VAL A 304 37.45 -11.41 -5.43
C VAL A 304 37.12 -10.01 -5.93
N ALA A 305 37.83 -9.50 -6.94
CA ALA A 305 37.54 -8.22 -7.57
C ALA A 305 36.11 -8.16 -8.12
N PHE A 306 35.65 -9.22 -8.80
CA PHE A 306 34.28 -9.31 -9.30
C PHE A 306 33.22 -9.30 -8.18
N ILE A 307 33.46 -10.01 -7.08
CA ILE A 307 32.54 -10.01 -5.92
C ILE A 307 32.45 -8.61 -5.29
N LEU A 308 33.58 -7.92 -5.16
CA LEU A 308 33.63 -6.56 -4.60
C LEU A 308 32.91 -5.56 -5.51
N LEU A 309 33.17 -5.59 -6.82
CA LEU A 309 32.48 -4.75 -7.81
C LEU A 309 30.97 -5.04 -7.83
N SER A 310 30.58 -6.32 -7.81
CA SER A 310 29.17 -6.73 -7.75
C SER A 310 28.47 -6.29 -6.46
N ARG A 311 29.18 -6.24 -5.33
CA ARG A 311 28.63 -5.73 -4.06
C ARG A 311 28.53 -4.22 -4.03
N MET A 312 29.43 -3.51 -4.69
CA MET A 312 29.37 -2.05 -4.85
C MET A 312 28.20 -1.63 -5.73
N ASN A 313 27.95 -2.32 -6.85
CA ASN A 313 26.82 -2.04 -7.74
C ASN A 313 25.44 -2.37 -7.14
N LYS A 314 25.35 -3.23 -6.12
CA LYS A 314 24.08 -3.55 -5.45
C LYS A 314 23.59 -2.50 -4.45
N LYS A 315 24.33 -1.41 -4.20
CA LYS A 315 23.89 -0.35 -3.26
C LYS A 315 22.77 0.55 -3.77
N HIS A 316 22.31 0.38 -5.02
CA HIS A 316 21.11 1.05 -5.56
C HIS A 316 19.97 0.08 -5.91
N THR A 317 19.82 -1.00 -5.15
CA THR A 317 18.65 -1.89 -5.34
C THR A 317 17.39 -1.20 -4.80
N ARG A 318 16.46 -0.93 -5.71
CA ARG A 318 15.16 -0.27 -5.49
C ARG A 318 14.38 -0.92 -4.34
N ILE A 319 13.78 -0.07 -3.50
CA ILE A 319 12.73 -0.47 -2.54
C ILE A 319 11.50 -0.89 -3.35
N GLY A 320 11.13 -2.17 -3.28
CA GLY A 320 9.88 -2.67 -3.88
C GLY A 320 9.94 -4.06 -4.50
N GLN A 321 10.71 -5.01 -3.96
CA GLN A 321 10.50 -6.43 -4.22
C GLN A 321 10.70 -7.24 -2.93
N ARG A 322 9.60 -7.46 -2.21
CA ARG A 322 9.14 -8.77 -1.73
C ARG A 322 7.78 -8.61 -1.07
#